data_AF-A0A5D2E0I3-F1
#
_entry.id   AF-A0A5D2E0I3-F1
#
_cell.length_a   1.000
_cell.length_b   1.000
_cell.length_c   1.000
_cell.angle_alpha   90.00
_cell.angle_beta   90.00
_cell.angle_gamma   90.00
#
_symmetry.space_group_name_H-M   'P 1'
#
loop_
_entity.id
_entity.type
_entity.pdbx_description
1 polymer ?
#
loop_
_entity_poly.entity_id
_entity_poly.type
_entity_poly.pdbx_seq_one_letter_code
_entity_poly.pdbx_strand_id
1 'polypeptide(L)'
;MYVLSGDWSIISSPSPKPYPHKPPKCSNCAPLFMKTTAVLVRHHGIYVWGDSWISAKTQAECYHYLFDAAIKLHHLGLDWSTPDHGPIQNVKGFSSINSMIKRVATKAGTVESDFKLQPYPRCVVLDIEGTTTPISFVTDVLFPYARDNIGRHLSATYDSAETQDDIKLLRSQVEDDLKQGVLGAVPIPLEDPGKEKVIASLVANVEAMIKADRKITALKQLQGHIWRTGFENNELEGVVFDDVPEALEKWHALGIKVYIYSSGSRLAQRLIFGNTNYGDLRKYLSGFFDTAVGYKRETRSYVEITESLGVDKPSDILFVTDVYQEATAAKAAGLEVVLSIRPGNSPLPENHGFKTINSFLEI
;
A
#
# COMPACT_ATOMS: atom_id res chain seq x y z
N MET A 1 -15.66 -17.10 -31.96
CA MET A 1 -14.66 -17.34 -30.91
C MET A 1 -14.37 -18.83 -30.91
N TYR A 2 -13.11 -19.24 -31.00
CA TYR A 2 -12.76 -20.66 -30.86
C TYR A 2 -12.77 -20.98 -29.36
N VAL A 3 -13.40 -22.10 -29.00
CA VAL A 3 -13.34 -22.65 -27.64
C VAL A 3 -12.37 -23.82 -27.68
N LEU A 4 -11.38 -23.80 -26.80
CA LEU A 4 -10.33 -24.80 -26.72
C LEU A 4 -10.47 -25.62 -25.41
N SER A 5 -10.10 -26.89 -25.43
CA SER A 5 -9.92 -27.72 -24.23
C SER A 5 -8.56 -27.44 -23.58
N GLY A 6 -8.35 -27.99 -22.37
CA GLY A 6 -7.11 -27.82 -21.61
C GLY A 6 -5.85 -28.36 -22.31
N ASP A 7 -6.00 -29.23 -23.31
CA ASP A 7 -4.94 -29.74 -24.19
C ASP A 7 -4.82 -28.95 -25.51
N TRP A 8 -5.48 -27.79 -25.61
CA TRP A 8 -5.52 -26.91 -26.78
C TRP A 8 -6.28 -27.45 -28.00
N SER A 9 -7.04 -28.54 -27.87
CA SER A 9 -7.91 -29.03 -28.94
C SER A 9 -9.14 -28.12 -29.13
N ILE A 10 -9.64 -27.96 -30.36
CA ILE A 10 -10.81 -27.10 -30.63
C ILE A 10 -12.11 -27.82 -30.23
N ILE A 11 -12.74 -27.39 -29.14
CA ILE A 11 -14.06 -27.85 -28.69
C ILE A 11 -15.18 -27.23 -29.53
N SER A 12 -15.05 -25.95 -29.89
CA SER A 12 -16.07 -25.25 -30.67
C SER A 12 -15.44 -24.25 -31.62
N SER A 13 -15.87 -24.29 -32.88
CA SER A 13 -15.50 -23.31 -33.89
C SER A 13 -16.72 -22.44 -34.24
N PRO A 14 -16.56 -21.12 -34.42
CA PRO A 14 -17.66 -20.29 -34.87
C PRO A 14 -18.01 -20.66 -36.31
N SER A 15 -19.31 -20.81 -36.60
CA SER A 15 -19.76 -20.96 -37.98
C SER A 15 -19.43 -19.68 -38.78
N PRO A 16 -18.73 -19.80 -39.92
CA PRO A 16 -18.39 -18.64 -40.73
C PRO A 16 -19.67 -18.03 -41.30
N LYS A 17 -19.95 -16.78 -40.94
CA LYS A 17 -21.07 -16.02 -41.52
C LYS A 17 -20.52 -15.13 -42.65
N PRO A 18 -21.09 -15.20 -43.87
CA PRO A 18 -20.71 -14.28 -44.93
C PRO A 18 -21.14 -12.85 -44.61
N TYR A 19 -20.50 -11.89 -45.29
CA TYR A 19 -20.76 -10.45 -45.18
C TYR A 19 -22.27 -10.14 -45.33
N PRO A 20 -22.89 -9.24 -44.53
CA PRO A 20 -22.30 -8.12 -43.79
C PRO A 20 -22.27 -8.32 -42.27
N HIS A 21 -22.17 -9.55 -41.77
CA HIS A 21 -22.23 -9.77 -40.33
C HIS A 21 -20.91 -9.41 -39.62
N LYS A 22 -21.04 -8.52 -38.63
CA LYS A 22 -19.97 -8.15 -37.69
C LYS A 22 -19.40 -9.40 -36.99
N PRO A 23 -18.10 -9.42 -36.63
CA PRO A 23 -17.50 -10.51 -35.89
C PRO A 23 -18.31 -10.83 -34.62
N PRO A 24 -18.42 -12.12 -34.25
CA PRO A 24 -19.26 -12.53 -33.13
C PRO A 24 -18.79 -11.88 -31.83
N LYS A 25 -19.71 -11.20 -31.13
CA LYS A 25 -19.46 -10.57 -29.83
C LYS A 25 -19.37 -11.64 -28.74
N CYS A 26 -18.65 -11.34 -27.65
CA CYS A 26 -18.53 -12.24 -26.50
C CYS A 26 -19.90 -12.65 -25.92
N SER A 27 -20.88 -11.75 -25.98
CA SER A 27 -22.28 -12.01 -25.60
C SER A 27 -22.94 -13.17 -26.37
N ASN A 28 -22.47 -13.48 -27.58
CA ASN A 28 -23.05 -14.52 -28.44
C ASN A 28 -22.67 -15.95 -27.99
N CYS A 29 -21.71 -16.08 -27.07
CA CYS A 29 -21.27 -17.36 -26.51
C CYS A 29 -21.73 -17.54 -25.05
N ALA A 30 -22.62 -16.68 -24.55
CA ALA A 30 -23.13 -16.68 -23.18
C ALA A 30 -23.61 -18.05 -22.64
N PRO A 31 -24.32 -18.90 -23.41
CA PRO A 31 -24.79 -20.19 -22.88
C PRO A 31 -23.66 -21.17 -22.52
N LEU A 32 -22.48 -21.04 -23.13
CA LEU A 32 -21.30 -21.87 -22.87
C LEU A 32 -20.48 -21.36 -21.68
N PHE A 33 -20.52 -20.05 -21.39
CA PHE A 33 -19.76 -19.44 -20.31
C PHE A 33 -20.41 -19.59 -18.94
N MET A 34 -21.72 -19.82 -18.85
CA MET A 34 -22.40 -19.94 -17.56
C MET A 34 -22.05 -21.22 -16.77
N LYS A 35 -21.20 -22.11 -17.29
CA LYS A 35 -20.70 -23.31 -16.59
C LYS A 35 -19.22 -23.22 -16.17
N THR A 36 -18.51 -22.14 -16.52
CA THR A 36 -17.13 -21.91 -16.09
C THR A 36 -17.07 -20.77 -15.09
N THR A 37 -16.07 -20.79 -14.23
CA THR A 37 -15.74 -19.77 -13.22
C THR A 37 -14.83 -18.67 -13.78
N ALA A 38 -14.15 -18.93 -14.91
CA ALA A 38 -13.33 -17.94 -15.59
C ALA A 38 -13.17 -18.20 -17.10
N VAL A 39 -12.84 -17.13 -17.85
CA VAL A 39 -12.47 -17.18 -19.27
C VAL A 39 -11.22 -16.33 -19.51
N LEU A 40 -10.24 -16.93 -20.18
CA LEU A 40 -9.06 -16.23 -20.67
C LEU A 40 -9.28 -15.75 -22.11
N VAL A 41 -9.20 -14.44 -22.32
CA VAL A 41 -9.30 -13.83 -23.65
C VAL A 41 -7.91 -13.42 -24.10
N ARG A 42 -7.45 -14.03 -25.20
CA ARG A 42 -6.14 -13.74 -25.80
C ARG A 42 -5.98 -12.23 -26.05
N HIS A 43 -4.86 -11.67 -25.58
CA HIS A 43 -4.49 -10.25 -25.66
C HIS A 43 -5.41 -9.28 -24.90
N HIS A 44 -6.29 -9.77 -24.02
CA HIS A 44 -7.13 -8.92 -23.20
C HIS A 44 -6.99 -9.22 -21.70
N GLY A 45 -6.92 -10.51 -21.35
CA GLY A 45 -6.78 -10.93 -19.95
C GLY A 45 -7.84 -11.94 -19.54
N ILE A 46 -7.89 -12.23 -18.25
CA ILE A 46 -8.84 -13.16 -17.65
C ILE A 46 -10.06 -12.42 -17.09
N TYR A 47 -11.24 -12.98 -17.31
CA TYR A 47 -12.48 -12.58 -16.67
C TYR A 47 -12.90 -13.69 -15.72
N VAL A 48 -13.12 -13.36 -14.45
CA VAL A 48 -13.51 -14.30 -13.39
C VAL A 48 -14.83 -13.81 -12.79
N TRP A 49 -15.76 -14.73 -12.52
CA TRP A 49 -17.05 -14.41 -11.93
C TRP A 49 -17.53 -15.52 -11.01
N GLY A 50 -18.37 -15.17 -10.04
CA GLY A 50 -19.00 -16.11 -9.12
C GLY A 50 -20.33 -15.58 -8.61
N ASP A 51 -21.10 -16.44 -7.93
CA ASP A 51 -22.46 -16.14 -7.44
C ASP A 51 -22.49 -14.98 -6.41
N SER A 52 -21.33 -14.64 -5.85
CA SER A 52 -21.12 -13.49 -4.98
C SER A 52 -19.76 -12.86 -5.26
N TRP A 53 -19.56 -11.61 -4.82
CA TRP A 53 -18.26 -10.93 -4.92
C TRP A 53 -17.16 -11.69 -4.18
N ILE A 54 -17.51 -12.37 -3.07
CA ILE A 54 -16.60 -13.21 -2.28
C ILE A 54 -16.13 -14.39 -3.13
N SER A 55 -17.08 -15.13 -3.73
CA SER A 55 -16.78 -16.27 -4.60
C SER A 55 -15.93 -15.86 -5.80
N ALA A 56 -16.27 -14.75 -6.46
CA ALA A 56 -15.51 -14.21 -7.59
C ALA A 56 -14.08 -13.82 -7.19
N LYS A 57 -13.89 -13.18 -6.02
CA LYS A 57 -12.57 -12.80 -5.50
C LYS A 57 -11.72 -14.03 -5.15
N THR A 58 -12.28 -14.98 -4.41
CA THR A 58 -11.59 -16.21 -4.04
C THR A 58 -11.14 -16.99 -5.28
N GLN A 59 -12.00 -17.12 -6.29
CA GLN A 59 -11.63 -17.78 -7.55
C GLN A 59 -10.53 -17.02 -8.29
N ALA A 60 -10.59 -15.68 -8.32
CA ALA A 60 -9.58 -14.85 -8.98
C ALA A 60 -8.20 -14.99 -8.31
N GLU A 61 -8.15 -15.04 -6.98
CA GLU A 61 -6.92 -15.26 -6.20
C GLU A 61 -6.33 -16.66 -6.47
N CYS A 62 -7.16 -17.70 -6.51
CA CYS A 62 -6.72 -19.05 -6.88
C CYS A 62 -6.11 -19.10 -8.29
N TYR A 63 -6.76 -18.48 -9.28
CA TYR A 63 -6.22 -18.43 -10.64
C TYR A 63 -4.94 -17.62 -10.74
N HIS A 64 -4.84 -16.51 -10.02
CA HIS A 64 -3.63 -15.69 -9.98
C HIS A 64 -2.43 -16.52 -9.49
N TYR A 65 -2.60 -17.25 -8.38
CA TYR A 65 -1.57 -18.12 -7.83
C TYR A 65 -1.16 -19.22 -8.82
N LEU A 66 -2.13 -19.92 -9.41
CA LEU A 66 -1.86 -21.02 -10.36
C LEU A 66 -1.12 -20.53 -11.61
N PHE A 67 -1.47 -19.35 -12.14
CA PHE A 67 -0.79 -18.78 -13.30
C PHE A 67 0.62 -18.34 -12.98
N ASP A 68 0.83 -17.70 -11.84
CA ASP A 68 2.18 -17.28 -11.41
C ASP A 68 3.09 -18.51 -11.22
N ALA A 69 2.58 -19.57 -10.59
CA ALA A 69 3.29 -20.84 -10.47
C ALA A 69 3.63 -21.44 -11.84
N ALA A 70 2.67 -21.49 -12.77
CA ALA A 70 2.89 -22.03 -14.12
C ALA A 70 3.93 -21.22 -14.92
N ILE A 71 3.89 -19.88 -14.82
CA ILE A 71 4.87 -18.99 -15.48
C ILE A 71 6.27 -19.20 -14.91
N LYS A 72 6.39 -19.31 -13.57
CA LYS A 72 7.67 -19.60 -12.90
C LYS A 72 8.23 -20.95 -13.32
N LEU A 73 7.40 -22.00 -13.37
CA LEU A 73 7.79 -23.31 -13.88
C LEU A 73 8.31 -23.22 -15.31
N HIS A 74 7.60 -22.51 -16.20
CA HIS A 74 8.04 -22.28 -17.58
C HIS A 74 9.41 -21.55 -17.65
N HIS A 75 9.61 -20.50 -16.85
CA HIS A 75 10.90 -19.78 -16.79
C HIS A 75 12.06 -20.65 -16.29
N LEU A 76 11.76 -21.64 -15.43
CA LEU A 76 12.73 -22.61 -14.94
C LEU A 76 12.93 -23.80 -15.89
N GLY A 77 12.25 -23.81 -17.04
CA GLY A 77 12.34 -24.91 -18.02
C GLY A 77 11.57 -26.16 -17.61
N LEU A 78 10.60 -26.04 -16.70
CA LEU A 78 9.76 -27.14 -16.16
C LEU A 78 8.35 -27.09 -16.78
N ASP A 79 7.80 -28.26 -17.07
CA ASP A 79 6.49 -28.44 -17.70
C ASP A 79 5.34 -28.29 -16.70
N TRP A 80 4.66 -27.15 -16.77
CA TRP A 80 3.52 -26.80 -15.92
C TRP A 80 2.26 -27.61 -16.22
N SER A 81 2.23 -28.39 -17.31
CA SER A 81 1.06 -29.19 -17.71
C SER A 81 1.08 -30.61 -17.14
N THR A 82 2.20 -31.05 -16.55
CA THR A 82 2.36 -32.39 -15.96
C THR A 82 2.48 -32.30 -14.43
N PRO A 83 1.91 -33.26 -13.67
CA PRO A 83 2.00 -33.26 -12.20
C PRO A 83 3.44 -33.38 -11.66
N ASP A 84 4.31 -34.06 -12.40
CA ASP A 84 5.70 -34.29 -12.02
C ASP A 84 6.64 -33.13 -12.39
N HIS A 85 6.12 -32.11 -13.09
CA HIS A 85 6.83 -30.91 -13.53
C HIS A 85 8.21 -31.20 -14.14
N GLY A 86 8.31 -32.22 -14.99
CA GLY A 86 9.55 -32.59 -15.68
C GLY A 86 10.05 -31.49 -16.63
N PRO A 87 11.27 -31.59 -17.17
CA PRO A 87 11.79 -30.59 -18.11
C PRO A 87 10.90 -30.45 -19.35
N ILE A 88 10.66 -29.21 -19.80
CA ILE A 88 9.86 -28.92 -20.99
C ILE A 88 10.45 -29.66 -22.19
N GLN A 89 9.73 -30.66 -22.69
CA GLN A 89 10.13 -31.35 -23.91
C GLN A 89 9.80 -30.45 -25.10
N ASN A 90 10.83 -29.97 -25.79
CA ASN A 90 10.65 -29.33 -27.09
C ASN A 90 10.02 -30.33 -28.06
N VAL A 91 8.71 -30.21 -28.28
CA VAL A 91 8.01 -30.92 -29.34
C VAL A 91 8.67 -30.48 -30.66
N LYS A 92 9.30 -31.45 -31.32
CA LYS A 92 9.86 -31.29 -32.67
C LYS A 92 8.77 -30.77 -33.62
N GLY A 93 8.89 -29.53 -34.06
CA GLY A 93 8.10 -29.03 -35.18
C GLY A 93 7.85 -27.53 -35.20
N PHE A 94 8.89 -26.72 -35.41
CA PHE A 94 9.00 -25.76 -36.50
C PHE A 94 10.18 -24.81 -36.22
N SER A 95 11.15 -24.88 -37.12
CA SER A 95 12.34 -24.03 -37.15
C SER A 95 11.98 -22.60 -37.51
N SER A 96 12.83 -21.69 -37.00
CA SER A 96 13.22 -20.39 -37.57
C SER A 96 12.63 -19.17 -36.87
N ILE A 97 13.42 -18.60 -35.95
CA ILE A 97 13.95 -17.21 -35.92
C ILE A 97 14.51 -16.95 -34.50
N ASN A 98 15.53 -17.69 -34.05
CA ASN A 98 16.22 -17.33 -32.80
C ASN A 98 17.68 -17.80 -32.74
N SER A 99 18.36 -17.78 -33.89
CA SER A 99 19.79 -18.11 -34.00
C SER A 99 20.73 -16.93 -33.73
N MET A 100 20.26 -15.81 -33.18
CA MET A 100 21.08 -14.58 -33.07
C MET A 100 21.35 -14.06 -31.65
N ILE A 101 21.26 -14.88 -30.59
CA ILE A 101 21.79 -14.49 -29.25
C ILE A 101 22.45 -15.69 -28.52
N LYS A 102 23.06 -16.62 -29.26
CA LYS A 102 23.94 -17.66 -28.70
C LYS A 102 25.32 -17.58 -29.34
N ARG A 103 26.03 -16.47 -29.12
CA ARG A 103 27.47 -16.40 -29.39
C ARG A 103 28.17 -15.18 -28.80
N VAL A 104 28.09 -15.01 -27.48
CA VAL A 104 29.19 -14.41 -26.70
C VAL A 104 29.30 -15.16 -25.38
N ALA A 105 29.66 -16.44 -25.48
CA ALA A 105 30.21 -17.21 -24.38
C ALA A 105 31.67 -17.45 -24.73
N THR A 106 32.55 -16.51 -24.35
CA THR A 106 34.00 -16.72 -24.36
C THR A 106 34.60 -16.03 -23.15
N LYS A 107 35.08 -16.87 -22.22
CA LYS A 107 36.25 -16.69 -21.35
C LYS A 107 36.36 -15.35 -20.59
N ALA A 108 35.91 -15.38 -19.35
CA ALA A 108 36.64 -14.80 -18.22
C ALA A 108 36.51 -15.86 -17.11
N GLY A 109 37.57 -16.56 -16.73
CA GLY A 109 38.58 -16.00 -15.85
C GLY A 109 38.08 -16.20 -14.43
N THR A 110 38.52 -17.28 -13.79
CA THR A 110 38.44 -17.47 -12.34
C THR A 110 39.07 -16.26 -11.67
N VAL A 111 38.22 -15.34 -11.23
CA VAL A 111 38.54 -14.34 -10.22
C VAL A 111 37.62 -14.69 -9.06
N GLU A 112 38.21 -15.08 -7.94
CA GLU A 112 37.52 -15.22 -6.67
C GLU A 112 36.76 -13.92 -6.39
N SER A 113 35.44 -13.95 -6.53
CA SER A 113 34.57 -12.92 -6.00
C SER A 113 33.86 -13.50 -4.79
N ASP A 114 34.53 -13.41 -3.65
CA ASP A 114 33.93 -13.51 -2.30
C ASP A 114 32.98 -12.32 -2.02
N PHE A 115 32.22 -11.88 -3.02
CA PHE A 115 31.06 -11.03 -2.82
C PHE A 115 29.85 -11.95 -2.69
N LYS A 116 29.61 -12.41 -1.46
CA LYS A 116 28.27 -12.82 -1.05
C LYS A 116 27.34 -11.63 -1.35
N LEU A 117 26.58 -11.69 -2.45
CA LEU A 117 25.42 -10.83 -2.63
C LEU A 117 24.51 -11.15 -1.44
N GLN A 118 24.54 -10.31 -0.42
CA GLN A 118 23.52 -10.33 0.63
C GLN A 118 22.19 -10.21 -0.12
N PRO A 119 21.23 -11.14 0.05
CA PRO A 119 19.96 -11.06 -0.64
C PRO A 119 19.31 -9.72 -0.25
N TYR A 120 19.13 -8.83 -1.23
CA TYR A 120 18.44 -7.57 -1.01
C TYR A 120 17.04 -7.87 -0.45
N PRO A 121 16.56 -7.08 0.53
CA PRO A 121 15.19 -7.25 1.01
C PRO A 121 14.23 -7.10 -0.18
N ARG A 122 13.26 -8.00 -0.28
CA ARG A 122 12.28 -7.97 -1.38
C ARG A 122 11.31 -6.80 -1.18
N CYS A 123 11.05 -6.45 0.07
CA CYS A 123 10.18 -5.36 0.47
C CYS A 123 10.84 -4.49 1.54
N VAL A 124 10.61 -3.18 1.46
CA VAL A 124 10.99 -2.22 2.50
C VAL A 124 9.72 -1.59 3.05
N VAL A 125 9.57 -1.59 4.38
CA VAL A 125 8.49 -0.90 5.09
C VAL A 125 9.14 0.24 5.88
N LEU A 126 8.65 1.46 5.66
CA LEU A 126 9.20 2.67 6.26
C LEU A 126 8.22 3.29 7.24
N ASP A 127 8.73 3.71 8.39
CA ASP A 127 8.07 4.70 9.22
C ASP A 127 8.17 6.11 8.60
N ILE A 128 7.39 7.07 9.10
CA ILE A 128 7.40 8.47 8.66
C ILE A 128 8.21 9.35 9.61
N GLU A 129 7.68 9.59 10.81
CA GLU A 129 8.21 10.55 11.78
C GLU A 129 9.59 10.06 12.26
N GLY A 130 10.61 10.93 12.23
CA GLY A 130 11.97 10.56 12.62
C GLY A 130 12.69 9.61 11.66
N THR A 131 12.05 9.22 10.56
CA THR A 131 12.55 8.22 9.62
C THR A 131 12.65 8.75 8.18
N THR A 132 11.52 9.02 7.52
CA THR A 132 11.51 9.72 6.22
C THR A 132 11.36 11.22 6.37
N THR A 133 10.75 11.67 7.46
CA THR A 133 10.30 13.05 7.68
C THR A 133 10.73 13.50 9.08
N PRO A 134 11.23 14.73 9.26
CA PRO A 134 11.54 15.27 10.59
C PRO A 134 10.36 15.18 11.55
N ILE A 135 10.61 14.80 12.80
CA ILE A 135 9.56 14.76 13.85
C ILE A 135 8.90 16.13 14.00
N SER A 136 9.70 17.20 13.96
CA SER A 136 9.25 18.59 14.05
C SER A 136 8.25 18.97 12.96
N PHE A 137 8.31 18.37 11.76
CA PHE A 137 7.32 18.66 10.73
C PHE A 137 5.92 18.22 11.16
N VAL A 138 5.80 17.07 11.81
CA VAL A 138 4.49 16.59 12.27
C VAL A 138 4.03 17.36 13.50
N THR A 139 4.91 17.54 14.49
CA THR A 139 4.56 18.20 15.77
C THR A 139 4.38 19.71 15.68
N ASP A 140 5.18 20.37 14.84
CA ASP A 140 5.29 21.83 14.82
C ASP A 140 4.61 22.44 13.58
N VAL A 141 4.30 21.64 12.55
CA VAL A 141 3.63 22.10 11.33
C VAL A 141 2.26 21.45 11.14
N LEU A 142 2.19 20.13 10.97
CA LEU A 142 0.92 19.47 10.61
C LEU A 142 -0.14 19.58 11.72
N PHE A 143 0.18 19.23 12.96
CA PHE A 143 -0.80 19.31 14.06
C PHE A 143 -1.23 20.76 14.37
N PRO A 144 -0.31 21.74 14.48
CA PRO A 144 -0.69 23.14 14.64
C PRO A 144 -1.52 23.67 13.47
N TYR A 145 -1.16 23.33 12.23
CA TYR A 145 -1.96 23.72 11.07
C TYR A 145 -3.38 23.19 11.15
N ALA A 146 -3.57 21.90 11.50
CA ALA A 146 -4.92 21.37 11.67
C ALA A 146 -5.68 22.18 12.73
N ARG A 147 -5.11 22.35 13.93
CA ARG A 147 -5.71 23.10 15.04
C ARG A 147 -6.13 24.51 14.63
N ASP A 148 -5.23 25.26 14.01
CA ASP A 148 -5.46 26.69 13.73
C ASP A 148 -6.42 26.91 12.54
N ASN A 149 -6.70 25.87 11.74
CA ASN A 149 -7.52 25.95 10.54
C ASN A 149 -8.87 25.20 10.62
N ILE A 150 -9.18 24.49 11.71
CA ILE A 150 -10.48 23.79 11.87
C ILE A 150 -11.65 24.73 11.60
N GLY A 151 -11.67 25.90 12.25
CA GLY A 151 -12.79 26.85 12.14
C GLY A 151 -12.97 27.35 10.70
N ARG A 152 -11.87 27.66 10.01
CA ARG A 152 -11.89 28.11 8.62
C ARG A 152 -12.37 26.98 7.69
N HIS A 153 -11.83 25.78 7.84
CA HIS A 153 -12.20 24.62 7.04
C HIS A 153 -13.68 24.30 7.20
N LEU A 154 -14.16 24.10 8.44
CA LEU A 154 -15.57 23.83 8.72
C LEU A 154 -16.49 24.94 8.21
N SER A 155 -16.08 26.21 8.26
CA SER A 155 -16.89 27.31 7.72
C SER A 155 -16.98 27.27 6.20
N ALA A 156 -15.87 26.98 5.51
CA ALA A 156 -15.80 26.95 4.06
C ALA A 156 -16.51 25.72 3.47
N THR A 157 -16.41 24.57 4.12
CA THR A 157 -16.88 23.28 3.58
C THR A 157 -18.13 22.75 4.28
N TYR A 158 -18.74 23.50 5.21
CA TYR A 158 -19.86 23.06 6.05
C TYR A 158 -20.93 22.32 5.29
N ASP A 159 -21.39 22.87 4.16
CA ASP A 159 -22.53 22.36 3.40
C ASP A 159 -22.15 21.19 2.47
N SER A 160 -20.86 20.82 2.42
CA SER A 160 -20.38 19.66 1.67
C SER A 160 -20.78 18.36 2.35
N ALA A 161 -21.05 17.32 1.55
CA ALA A 161 -21.39 16.01 2.08
C ALA A 161 -20.28 15.42 2.97
N GLU A 162 -19.01 15.59 2.58
CA GLU A 162 -17.85 15.09 3.33
C GLU A 162 -17.75 15.74 4.71
N THR A 163 -17.85 17.07 4.80
CA THR A 163 -17.82 17.77 6.09
C THR A 163 -19.06 17.47 6.94
N GLN A 164 -20.23 17.27 6.34
CA GLN A 164 -21.41 16.83 7.09
C GLN A 164 -21.21 15.44 7.71
N ASP A 165 -20.53 14.54 7.03
CA ASP A 165 -20.20 13.22 7.59
C ASP A 165 -19.16 13.31 8.72
N ASP A 166 -18.15 14.18 8.59
CA ASP A 166 -17.22 14.49 9.69
C ASP A 166 -17.96 15.02 10.92
N ILE A 167 -18.88 15.97 10.71
CA ILE A 167 -19.69 16.58 11.77
C ILE A 167 -20.54 15.52 12.47
N LYS A 168 -21.16 14.60 11.74
CA LYS A 168 -21.95 13.50 12.32
C LYS A 168 -21.09 12.60 13.20
N LEU A 169 -19.91 12.19 12.72
CA LEU A 169 -18.99 11.35 13.50
C LEU A 169 -18.50 12.07 14.76
N LEU A 170 -18.13 13.34 14.65
CA LEU A 170 -17.71 14.16 15.78
C LEU A 170 -18.85 14.35 16.79
N ARG A 171 -20.08 14.58 16.34
CA ARG A 171 -21.25 14.64 17.22
C ARG A 171 -21.44 13.35 18.01
N SER A 172 -21.40 12.21 17.33
CA SER A 172 -21.50 10.90 18.01
C SER A 172 -20.40 10.72 19.05
N GLN A 173 -19.16 11.08 18.73
CA GLN A 173 -18.05 10.99 19.68
C GLN A 173 -18.26 11.91 20.89
N VAL A 174 -18.65 13.17 20.65
CA VAL A 174 -18.86 14.15 21.72
C VAL A 174 -20.02 13.74 22.63
N GLU A 175 -21.09 13.17 22.08
CA GLU A 175 -22.19 12.62 22.88
C GLU A 175 -21.74 11.50 23.82
N ASP A 176 -20.88 10.60 23.33
CA ASP A 176 -20.32 9.53 24.15
C ASP A 176 -19.33 10.07 25.20
N ASP A 177 -18.51 11.07 24.83
CA ASP A 177 -17.61 11.76 25.74
C ASP A 177 -18.35 12.47 26.88
N LEU A 178 -19.49 13.09 26.58
CA LEU A 178 -20.37 13.72 27.56
C LEU A 178 -20.97 12.69 28.52
N LYS A 179 -21.43 11.53 28.01
CA LYS A 179 -21.93 10.42 28.85
C LYS A 179 -20.84 9.88 29.78
N GLN A 180 -19.59 9.85 29.31
CA GLN A 180 -18.44 9.38 30.08
C GLN A 180 -17.83 10.45 30.99
N GLY A 181 -18.30 11.70 30.94
CA GLY A 181 -17.77 12.79 31.75
C GLY A 181 -16.35 13.20 31.37
N VAL A 182 -15.96 13.05 30.10
CA VAL A 182 -14.63 13.44 29.61
C VAL A 182 -14.45 14.95 29.76
N LEU A 183 -13.35 15.36 30.40
CA LEU A 183 -13.02 16.77 30.60
C LEU A 183 -12.84 17.49 29.26
N GLY A 184 -13.51 18.64 29.11
CA GLY A 184 -13.44 19.47 27.90
C GLY A 184 -14.48 19.14 26.83
N ALA A 185 -15.31 18.11 27.01
CA ALA A 185 -16.45 17.86 26.13
C ALA A 185 -17.55 18.91 26.34
N VAL A 186 -18.05 19.48 25.25
CA VAL A 186 -19.10 20.52 25.25
C VAL A 186 -20.24 20.08 24.33
N PRO A 187 -21.51 20.19 24.73
CA PRO A 187 -22.64 19.81 23.88
C PRO A 187 -22.63 20.57 22.55
N ILE A 188 -22.84 19.82 21.46
CA ILE A 188 -23.03 20.37 20.12
C ILE A 188 -24.54 20.58 19.92
N PRO A 189 -25.02 21.79 19.60
CA PRO A 189 -26.46 22.02 19.51
C PRO A 189 -27.11 21.23 18.35
N LEU A 190 -28.29 20.66 18.63
CA LEU A 190 -29.06 19.83 17.70
C LEU A 190 -30.07 20.64 16.86
N GLU A 191 -30.64 21.72 17.42
CA GLU A 191 -31.69 22.53 16.78
C GLU A 191 -31.19 23.92 16.41
N ASP A 192 -31.40 24.27 15.13
CA ASP A 192 -30.97 25.45 14.36
C ASP A 192 -30.44 26.65 15.17
N PRO A 193 -29.18 26.60 15.63
CA PRO A 193 -28.58 27.66 16.42
C PRO A 193 -27.85 28.69 15.52
N GLY A 194 -27.87 28.49 14.19
CA GLY A 194 -26.95 29.06 13.20
C GLY A 194 -25.68 28.22 13.04
N LYS A 195 -25.21 28.07 11.79
CA LYS A 195 -23.99 27.35 11.39
C LYS A 195 -22.78 27.71 12.25
N GLU A 196 -22.64 28.98 12.59
CA GLU A 196 -21.52 29.54 13.34
C GLU A 196 -21.45 28.96 14.76
N LYS A 197 -22.59 28.74 15.43
CA LYS A 197 -22.60 28.17 16.78
C LYS A 197 -22.23 26.68 16.77
N VAL A 198 -22.68 25.94 15.76
CA VAL A 198 -22.28 24.53 15.60
C VAL A 198 -20.77 24.43 15.39
N ILE A 199 -20.21 25.26 14.51
CA ILE A 199 -18.77 25.29 14.24
C ILE A 199 -18.00 25.67 15.51
N ALA A 200 -18.42 26.69 16.25
CA ALA A 200 -17.76 27.08 17.50
C ALA A 200 -17.71 25.95 18.53
N SER A 201 -18.82 25.22 18.73
CA SER A 201 -18.84 24.04 19.61
C SER A 201 -17.93 22.92 19.10
N LEU A 202 -17.89 22.66 17.79
CA LEU A 202 -17.01 21.66 17.20
C LEU A 202 -15.53 22.02 17.39
N VAL A 203 -15.15 23.27 17.12
CA VAL A 203 -13.79 23.78 17.33
C VAL A 203 -13.36 23.58 18.78
N ALA A 204 -14.19 23.98 19.75
CA ALA A 204 -13.87 23.83 21.17
C ALA A 204 -13.66 22.36 21.58
N ASN A 205 -14.52 21.45 21.10
CA ASN A 205 -14.36 20.02 21.37
C ASN A 205 -13.10 19.45 20.73
N VAL A 206 -12.84 19.79 19.47
CA VAL A 206 -11.65 19.30 18.75
C VAL A 206 -10.37 19.82 19.39
N GLU A 207 -10.31 21.10 19.77
CA GLU A 207 -9.17 21.67 20.50
C GLU A 207 -8.93 20.95 21.83
N ALA A 208 -9.99 20.63 22.57
CA ALA A 208 -9.88 19.85 23.80
C ALA A 208 -9.36 18.43 23.54
N MET A 209 -9.84 17.77 22.48
CA MET A 209 -9.37 16.45 22.07
C MET A 209 -7.89 16.45 21.68
N ILE A 210 -7.44 17.45 20.93
CA ILE A 210 -6.04 17.64 20.53
C ILE A 210 -5.17 17.91 21.77
N LYS A 211 -5.60 18.80 22.66
CA LYS A 211 -4.87 19.13 23.89
C LYS A 211 -4.69 17.93 24.81
N ALA A 212 -5.64 16.99 24.79
CA ALA A 212 -5.59 15.76 25.56
C ALA A 212 -4.93 14.58 24.81
N ASP A 213 -4.31 14.81 23.64
CA ASP A 213 -3.67 13.79 22.78
C ASP A 213 -4.57 12.57 22.51
N ARG A 214 -5.87 12.82 22.28
CA ARG A 214 -6.85 11.74 22.14
C ARG A 214 -6.80 11.15 20.74
N LYS A 215 -6.57 9.84 20.65
CA LYS A 215 -6.48 9.09 19.40
C LYS A 215 -7.86 8.62 18.93
N ILE A 216 -8.66 9.54 18.43
CA ILE A 216 -10.06 9.32 18.03
C ILE A 216 -10.18 9.22 16.50
N THR A 217 -10.93 8.24 16.00
CA THR A 217 -11.19 8.08 14.55
C THR A 217 -11.82 9.31 13.91
N ALA A 218 -12.87 9.88 14.54
CA ALA A 218 -13.55 11.09 14.04
C ALA A 218 -12.59 12.29 13.93
N LEU A 219 -11.69 12.47 14.92
CA LEU A 219 -10.68 13.52 14.90
C LEU A 219 -9.69 13.32 13.74
N LYS A 220 -9.16 12.09 13.59
CA LYS A 220 -8.20 11.76 12.53
C LYS A 220 -8.77 11.97 11.12
N GLN A 221 -10.07 11.69 10.93
CA GLN A 221 -10.74 11.91 9.66
C GLN A 221 -10.79 13.40 9.31
N LEU A 222 -11.31 14.23 10.23
CA LEU A 222 -11.37 15.68 10.04
C LEU A 222 -9.97 16.30 9.82
N GLN A 223 -8.97 15.90 10.62
CA GLN A 223 -7.59 16.35 10.43
C GLN A 223 -7.07 16.03 9.02
N GLY A 224 -7.38 14.85 8.49
CA GLY A 224 -7.06 14.46 7.13
C GLY A 224 -7.65 15.38 6.06
N HIS A 225 -8.90 15.82 6.23
CA HIS A 225 -9.57 16.74 5.30
C HIS A 225 -9.03 18.17 5.40
N ILE A 226 -8.70 18.63 6.61
CA ILE A 226 -8.06 19.92 6.82
C ILE A 226 -6.67 19.94 6.17
N TRP A 227 -5.86 18.90 6.37
CA TRP A 227 -4.55 18.78 5.71
C TRP A 227 -4.70 18.74 4.19
N ARG A 228 -5.69 18.01 3.65
CA ARG A 228 -5.96 17.99 2.20
C ARG A 228 -6.16 19.41 1.67
N THR A 229 -6.98 20.20 2.35
CA THR A 229 -7.22 21.61 1.98
C THR A 229 -5.91 22.41 2.01
N GLY A 230 -5.09 22.24 3.04
CA GLY A 230 -3.81 22.94 3.15
C GLY A 230 -2.82 22.59 2.05
N PHE A 231 -2.71 21.30 1.69
CA PHE A 231 -1.86 20.87 0.57
C PHE A 231 -2.40 21.37 -0.77
N GLU A 232 -3.72 21.28 -1.03
CA GLU A 232 -4.34 21.75 -2.28
C GLU A 232 -4.20 23.27 -2.47
N ASN A 233 -4.23 24.04 -1.37
CA ASN A 233 -4.03 25.49 -1.38
C ASN A 233 -2.54 25.91 -1.38
N ASN A 234 -1.59 24.96 -1.36
CA ASN A 234 -0.16 25.21 -1.18
C ASN A 234 0.19 25.97 0.11
N GLU A 235 -0.63 25.82 1.15
CA GLU A 235 -0.33 26.31 2.51
C GLU A 235 0.52 25.31 3.31
N LEU A 236 0.52 24.05 2.87
CA LEU A 236 1.36 22.97 3.38
C LEU A 236 2.22 22.39 2.26
N GLU A 237 3.46 22.07 2.58
CA GLU A 237 4.38 21.32 1.74
C GLU A 237 4.96 20.16 2.56
N GLY A 238 5.00 18.96 1.98
CA GLY A 238 5.46 17.76 2.64
C GLY A 238 6.98 17.79 2.75
N VAL A 239 7.52 17.58 3.95
CA VAL A 239 8.97 17.58 4.16
C VAL A 239 9.48 16.15 4.31
N VAL A 240 10.48 15.77 3.52
CA VAL A 240 11.24 14.53 3.69
C VAL A 240 12.74 14.85 3.74
N PHE A 241 13.54 13.99 4.37
CA PHE A 241 15.00 14.12 4.36
C PHE A 241 15.56 13.97 2.94
N ASP A 242 16.65 14.68 2.64
CA ASP A 242 17.20 14.83 1.29
C ASP A 242 17.65 13.52 0.64
N ASP A 243 17.98 12.51 1.44
CA ASP A 243 18.39 11.19 0.97
C ASP A 243 17.21 10.25 0.65
N VAL A 244 15.99 10.59 1.09
CA VAL A 244 14.81 9.74 0.92
C VAL A 244 14.40 9.61 -0.55
N PRO A 245 14.29 10.68 -1.35
CA PRO A 245 13.90 10.56 -2.76
C PRO A 245 14.87 9.70 -3.57
N GLU A 246 16.18 9.89 -3.38
CA GLU A 246 17.23 9.14 -4.09
C GLU A 246 17.17 7.64 -3.73
N ALA A 247 17.02 7.32 -2.43
CA ALA A 247 16.90 5.94 -1.99
C ALA A 247 15.63 5.27 -2.55
N LEU A 248 14.47 5.95 -2.51
CA LEU A 248 13.22 5.45 -3.07
C LEU A 248 13.33 5.18 -4.57
N GLU A 249 13.96 6.08 -5.32
CA GLU A 249 14.19 5.91 -6.76
C GLU A 249 15.09 4.71 -7.05
N LYS A 250 16.19 4.57 -6.31
CA LYS A 250 17.12 3.43 -6.43
C LYS A 250 16.43 2.11 -6.13
N TRP A 251 15.68 2.02 -5.03
CA TRP A 251 14.94 0.79 -4.67
C TRP A 251 13.88 0.46 -5.72
N HIS A 252 13.18 1.45 -6.23
CA HIS A 252 12.20 1.26 -7.30
C HIS A 252 12.86 0.73 -8.58
N ALA A 253 14.01 1.28 -9.00
CA ALA A 253 14.77 0.82 -10.16
C ALA A 253 15.28 -0.63 -10.00
N LEU A 254 15.55 -1.06 -8.77
CA LEU A 254 15.93 -2.43 -8.42
C LEU A 254 14.72 -3.38 -8.29
N GLY A 255 13.49 -2.87 -8.46
CA GLY A 255 12.26 -3.65 -8.34
C GLY A 255 11.84 -3.96 -6.90
N ILE A 256 12.46 -3.32 -5.90
CA ILE A 256 12.13 -3.46 -4.49
C ILE A 256 10.81 -2.72 -4.22
N LYS A 257 9.89 -3.38 -3.51
CA LYS A 257 8.59 -2.78 -3.17
C LYS A 257 8.70 -2.01 -1.87
N VAL A 258 8.34 -0.73 -1.90
CA VAL A 258 8.39 0.15 -0.72
C VAL A 258 6.99 0.43 -0.21
N TYR A 259 6.78 0.30 1.09
CA TYR A 259 5.52 0.57 1.77
C TYR A 259 5.76 1.52 2.93
N ILE A 260 4.71 2.24 3.33
CA ILE A 260 4.73 3.10 4.52
C ILE A 260 3.91 2.45 5.63
N TYR A 261 4.37 2.52 6.87
CA TYR A 261 3.59 2.17 8.06
C TYR A 261 3.71 3.26 9.11
N SER A 262 2.62 4.00 9.34
CA SER A 262 2.59 5.13 10.28
C SER A 262 1.31 5.15 11.11
N SER A 263 1.32 5.86 12.23
CA SER A 263 0.14 6.05 13.08
C SER A 263 -0.90 7.01 12.47
N GLY A 264 -0.45 7.86 11.53
CA GLY A 264 -1.29 8.72 10.71
C GLY A 264 -2.14 7.92 9.73
N SER A 265 -3.33 8.44 9.39
CA SER A 265 -4.24 7.77 8.45
C SER A 265 -3.61 7.61 7.08
N ARG A 266 -4.01 6.58 6.31
CA ARG A 266 -3.55 6.41 4.92
C ARG A 266 -3.77 7.66 4.05
N LEU A 267 -4.83 8.43 4.31
CA LEU A 267 -5.06 9.72 3.64
C LEU A 267 -3.93 10.70 3.94
N ALA A 268 -3.58 10.90 5.21
CA ALA A 268 -2.50 11.81 5.62
C ALA A 268 -1.16 11.39 5.02
N GLN A 269 -0.85 10.09 5.03
CA GLN A 269 0.37 9.55 4.42
C GLN A 269 0.44 9.86 2.92
N ARG A 270 -0.67 9.66 2.19
CA ARG A 270 -0.76 9.98 0.76
C ARG A 270 -0.63 11.48 0.48
N LEU A 271 -1.08 12.33 1.39
CA LEU A 271 -0.95 13.78 1.25
C LEU A 271 0.50 14.23 1.44
N ILE A 272 1.19 13.72 2.47
CA ILE A 272 2.61 14.02 2.73
C ILE A 272 3.46 13.64 1.51
N PHE A 273 3.42 12.36 1.10
CA PHE A 273 4.27 11.88 -0.01
C PHE A 273 3.82 12.37 -1.39
N GLY A 274 2.58 12.85 -1.52
CA GLY A 274 2.05 13.37 -2.77
C GLY A 274 2.44 14.82 -3.07
N ASN A 275 2.79 15.58 -2.03
CA ASN A 275 3.02 17.02 -2.11
C ASN A 275 4.34 17.40 -1.44
N THR A 276 5.41 16.62 -1.66
CA THR A 276 6.68 16.88 -1.00
C THR A 276 7.44 18.05 -1.64
N ASN A 277 8.44 18.58 -0.93
CA ASN A 277 9.45 19.50 -1.46
C ASN A 277 10.30 18.93 -2.61
N TYR A 278 10.13 17.64 -2.91
CA TYR A 278 10.73 16.94 -4.05
C TYR A 278 9.69 16.49 -5.10
N GLY A 279 8.46 17.00 -5.01
CA GLY A 279 7.32 16.62 -5.86
C GLY A 279 6.57 15.38 -5.35
N ASP A 280 5.86 14.70 -6.24
CA ASP A 280 5.09 13.51 -5.89
C ASP A 280 5.99 12.26 -5.85
N LEU A 281 6.25 11.76 -4.64
CA LEU A 281 7.06 10.56 -4.38
C LEU A 281 6.22 9.27 -4.37
N ARG A 282 4.88 9.34 -4.45
CA ARG A 282 4.01 8.16 -4.39
C ARG A 282 4.24 7.18 -5.53
N LYS A 283 4.80 7.64 -6.65
CA LYS A 283 5.22 6.81 -7.78
C LYS A 283 6.23 5.71 -7.38
N TYR A 284 7.00 5.92 -6.32
CA TYR A 284 7.95 4.93 -5.78
C TYR A 284 7.34 4.02 -4.70
N LEU A 285 6.15 4.35 -4.20
CA LEU A 285 5.49 3.63 -3.11
C LEU A 285 4.46 2.63 -3.65
N SER A 286 4.42 1.45 -3.03
CA SER A 286 3.55 0.33 -3.39
C SER A 286 2.31 0.22 -2.50
N GLY A 287 2.29 0.88 -1.34
CA GLY A 287 1.14 0.89 -0.45
C GLY A 287 1.38 1.58 0.89
N PHE A 288 0.31 1.70 1.67
CA PHE A 288 0.27 2.40 2.95
C PHE A 288 -0.46 1.54 4.00
N PHE A 289 0.16 1.38 5.16
CA PHE A 289 -0.41 0.76 6.35
C PHE A 289 -0.60 1.84 7.42
N ASP A 290 -1.70 1.75 8.16
CA ASP A 290 -1.97 2.60 9.31
C ASP A 290 -2.42 1.73 10.49
N THR A 291 -2.91 2.35 11.57
CA THR A 291 -3.36 1.63 12.76
C THR A 291 -4.54 0.68 12.52
N ALA A 292 -5.15 0.65 11.33
CA ALA A 292 -6.15 -0.37 10.99
C ALA A 292 -5.54 -1.79 10.94
N VAL A 293 -4.24 -1.92 10.67
CA VAL A 293 -3.49 -3.20 10.76
C VAL A 293 -3.08 -3.54 12.21
N GLY A 294 -3.36 -2.63 13.15
CA GLY A 294 -2.98 -2.67 14.56
C GLY A 294 -1.88 -1.67 14.93
N TYR A 295 -1.51 -1.66 16.21
CA TYR A 295 -0.57 -0.66 16.74
C TYR A 295 0.89 -1.03 16.47
N LYS A 296 1.71 -0.01 16.16
CA LYS A 296 3.11 -0.18 15.75
C LYS A 296 4.03 -0.80 16.81
N ARG A 297 3.61 -0.88 18.07
CA ARG A 297 4.38 -1.52 19.15
C ARG A 297 3.96 -2.96 19.41
N GLU A 298 3.03 -3.49 18.62
CA GLU A 298 2.50 -4.83 18.78
C GLU A 298 3.05 -5.75 17.68
N THR A 299 3.66 -6.87 18.08
CA THR A 299 4.21 -7.87 17.16
C THR A 299 3.17 -8.37 16.14
N ARG A 300 1.90 -8.51 16.56
CA ARG A 300 0.80 -8.96 15.67
C ARG A 300 0.62 -8.09 14.44
N SER A 301 0.89 -6.78 14.54
CA SER A 301 0.72 -5.86 13.41
C SER A 301 1.71 -6.14 12.29
N TYR A 302 2.93 -6.55 12.65
CA TYR A 302 3.96 -6.92 11.68
C TYR A 302 3.71 -8.31 11.07
N VAL A 303 3.09 -9.22 11.82
CA VAL A 303 2.58 -10.50 11.28
C VAL A 303 1.52 -10.23 10.22
N GLU A 304 0.52 -9.41 10.53
CA GLU A 304 -0.54 -9.02 9.60
C GLU A 304 0.01 -8.27 8.37
N ILE A 305 1.00 -7.39 8.54
CA ILE A 305 1.70 -6.75 7.41
C ILE A 305 2.39 -7.80 6.54
N THR A 306 3.09 -8.76 7.15
CA THR A 306 3.77 -9.84 6.41
C THR A 306 2.79 -10.64 5.56
N GLU A 307 1.65 -11.03 6.16
CA GLU A 307 0.57 -11.75 5.47
C GLU A 307 -0.06 -10.90 4.36
N SER A 308 -0.33 -9.63 4.63
CA SER A 308 -0.89 -8.67 3.67
C SER A 308 0.04 -8.44 2.46
N LEU A 309 1.36 -8.48 2.68
CA LEU A 309 2.36 -8.34 1.63
C LEU A 309 2.58 -9.63 0.83
N GLY A 310 2.16 -10.79 1.36
CA GLY A 310 2.28 -12.08 0.70
C GLY A 310 3.73 -12.53 0.48
N VAL A 311 4.64 -12.16 1.38
CA VAL A 311 6.04 -12.62 1.32
C VAL A 311 6.18 -14.02 1.92
N ASP A 312 7.11 -14.82 1.39
CA ASP A 312 7.33 -16.20 1.86
C ASP A 312 7.96 -16.24 3.27
N LYS A 313 8.80 -15.26 3.59
CA LYS A 313 9.51 -15.15 4.87
C LYS A 313 9.39 -13.74 5.43
N PRO A 314 9.10 -13.57 6.73
CA PRO A 314 9.12 -12.24 7.36
C PRO A 314 10.47 -11.52 7.20
N SER A 315 11.58 -12.27 7.16
CA SER A 315 12.93 -11.73 6.94
C SER A 315 13.16 -11.10 5.56
N ASP A 316 12.26 -11.31 4.60
CA ASP A 316 12.32 -10.66 3.29
C ASP A 316 11.83 -9.20 3.35
N ILE A 317 11.27 -8.78 4.49
CA ILE A 317 10.84 -7.40 4.76
C ILE A 317 11.90 -6.73 5.64
N LEU A 318 12.43 -5.62 5.15
CA LEU A 318 13.21 -4.68 5.96
C LEU A 318 12.28 -3.59 6.50
N PHE A 319 12.15 -3.48 7.82
CA PHE A 319 11.47 -2.38 8.49
C PHE A 319 12.47 -1.33 8.98
N VAL A 320 12.22 -0.06 8.65
CA VAL A 320 13.04 1.08 9.08
C VAL A 320 12.18 2.01 9.94
N THR A 321 12.64 2.28 11.16
CA THR A 321 11.98 3.18 12.13
C THR A 321 13.03 3.82 13.03
N ASP A 322 12.73 4.95 13.65
CA ASP A 322 13.54 5.54 14.73
C ASP A 322 13.16 5.00 16.11
N VAL A 323 11.99 4.38 16.25
CA VAL A 323 11.42 3.99 17.54
C VAL A 323 11.86 2.58 17.94
N TYR A 324 12.62 2.49 19.04
CA TYR A 324 13.13 1.21 19.59
C TYR A 324 12.04 0.16 19.87
N GLN A 325 10.89 0.58 20.41
CA GLN A 325 9.80 -0.35 20.74
C GLN A 325 9.15 -0.94 19.48
N GLU A 326 9.06 -0.16 18.40
CA GLU A 326 8.56 -0.63 17.11
C GLU A 326 9.55 -1.61 16.47
N ALA A 327 10.85 -1.27 16.51
CA ALA A 327 11.91 -2.15 16.05
C ALA A 327 11.90 -3.50 16.77
N THR A 328 11.69 -3.49 18.10
CA THR A 328 11.59 -4.70 18.91
C THR A 328 10.37 -5.54 18.53
N ALA A 329 9.21 -4.91 18.32
CA ALA A 329 7.99 -5.58 17.91
C ALA A 329 8.10 -6.21 16.51
N ALA A 330 8.71 -5.49 15.56
CA ALA A 330 8.97 -5.99 14.21
C ALA A 330 9.97 -7.16 14.20
N LYS A 331 11.05 -7.07 14.98
CA LYS A 331 12.04 -8.14 15.08
C LYS A 331 11.45 -9.40 15.71
N ALA A 332 10.57 -9.25 16.71
CA ALA A 332 9.84 -10.36 17.31
C ALA A 332 8.88 -11.06 16.31
N ALA A 333 8.42 -10.35 15.27
CA ALA A 333 7.64 -10.93 14.17
C ALA A 333 8.52 -11.56 13.07
N GLY A 334 9.84 -11.49 13.21
CA GLY A 334 10.80 -12.11 12.29
C GLY A 334 11.28 -11.20 11.14
N LEU A 335 10.92 -9.92 11.13
CA LEU A 335 11.36 -8.97 10.11
C LEU A 335 12.86 -8.64 10.29
N GLU A 336 13.50 -8.23 9.20
CA GLU A 336 14.76 -7.50 9.29
C GLU A 336 14.47 -6.05 9.68
N VAL A 337 15.32 -5.49 10.55
CA VAL A 337 15.04 -4.19 11.17
C VAL A 337 16.29 -3.34 11.24
N VAL A 338 16.15 -2.08 10.85
CA VAL A 338 17.19 -1.06 10.97
C VAL A 338 16.63 0.16 11.68
N LEU A 339 17.40 0.72 12.60
CA LEU A 339 17.07 1.95 13.30
C LEU A 339 17.58 3.17 12.53
N SER A 340 16.68 4.10 12.22
CA SER A 340 16.99 5.38 11.59
C SER A 340 17.39 6.40 12.66
N ILE A 341 18.60 6.95 12.55
CA ILE A 341 19.08 8.03 13.40
C ILE A 341 19.00 9.33 12.61
N ARG A 342 18.06 10.20 12.99
CA ARG A 342 17.87 11.52 12.38
C ARG A 342 17.97 12.63 13.41
N PRO A 343 18.26 13.88 12.99
CA PRO A 343 18.24 15.03 13.87
C PRO A 343 16.88 15.17 14.56
N GLY A 344 16.88 15.29 15.89
CA GLY A 344 15.68 15.44 16.71
C GLY A 344 15.09 14.12 17.25
N ASN A 345 15.61 12.96 16.83
CA ASN A 345 15.15 11.67 17.36
C ASN A 345 15.54 11.51 18.83
N SER A 346 14.71 10.77 19.57
CA SER A 346 15.01 10.42 20.97
C SER A 346 16.25 9.52 21.06
N PRO A 347 17.06 9.62 22.13
CA PRO A 347 18.22 8.77 22.30
C PRO A 347 17.79 7.30 22.41
N LEU A 348 18.53 6.42 21.74
CA LEU A 348 18.33 4.99 21.81
C LEU A 348 18.95 4.41 23.10
N PRO A 349 18.39 3.33 23.67
CA PRO A 349 19.01 2.62 24.79
C PRO A 349 20.42 2.12 24.43
N GLU A 350 21.35 2.14 25.38
CA GLU A 350 22.68 1.54 25.18
C GLU A 350 22.57 0.05 24.86
N ASN A 351 23.44 -0.45 23.96
CA ASN A 351 23.52 -1.85 23.56
C ASN A 351 22.19 -2.45 23.04
N HIS A 352 21.37 -1.64 22.37
CA HIS A 352 20.07 -2.06 21.81
C HIS A 352 20.16 -3.20 20.76
N GLY A 353 21.33 -3.48 20.19
CA GLY A 353 21.58 -4.66 19.35
C GLY A 353 21.04 -4.59 17.92
N PHE A 354 20.53 -3.44 17.47
CA PHE A 354 20.04 -3.22 16.11
C PHE A 354 21.09 -2.53 15.25
N LYS A 355 21.09 -2.80 13.93
CA LYS A 355 21.84 -1.97 12.98
C LYS A 355 21.21 -0.57 12.94
N THR A 356 22.05 0.46 12.93
CA THR A 356 21.63 1.86 12.78
C THR A 356 22.11 2.42 11.45
N ILE A 357 21.37 3.38 10.91
CA ILE A 357 21.75 4.18 9.74
C ILE A 357 21.45 5.65 10.00
N ASN A 358 22.20 6.55 9.39
CA ASN A 358 21.94 7.99 9.39
C ASN A 358 21.36 8.46 8.06
N SER A 359 21.50 7.63 7.01
CA SER A 359 20.92 7.85 5.68
C SER A 359 20.42 6.53 5.08
N PHE A 360 19.34 6.61 4.31
CA PHE A 360 18.80 5.50 3.53
C PHE A 360 19.74 5.04 2.42
N LEU A 361 20.72 5.84 2.03
CA LEU A 361 21.75 5.44 1.05
C LEU A 361 22.72 4.37 1.59
N GLU A 362 22.69 4.10 2.90
CA GLU A 362 23.43 3.02 3.57
C GLU A 362 22.75 1.64 3.45
N ILE A 363 21.57 1.58 2.82
CA ILE A 363 20.82 0.37 2.45
C ILE A 363 20.99 0.14 0.94
#